data_AF-A0A2E4WQF8-F1
#
_entry.id   AF-A0A2E4WQF8-F1
#
_cell.length_a   1.000
_cell.length_b   1.000
_cell.length_c   1.000
_cell.angle_alpha   90.00
_cell.angle_beta   90.00
_cell.angle_gamma   90.00
#
_symmetry.space_group_name_H-M   'P 1'
#
loop_
_entity.id
_entity.type
_entity.pdbx_description
1 polymer ?
#
loop_
_entity_poly.entity_id
_entity_poly.type
_entity_poly.pdbx_seq_one_letter_code
_entity_poly.pdbx_strand_id
1 'polypeptide(L)'
;MDLIQAAWMIRDLGQPVSAIDIDENSVIAGGWDGLVKKWNVDGDLLWSIECSDRIEAILRLDGKVIVTSGLHISCISEGDIQWTSALEGSADLLAFYDGKIIATSSVYDIEHGDFMESAVWHFSVAGELIKIDRLDERPWFMDSTLGLILGLGRPKCGFLINEKHRDLPTESPVTCGLKHGEKVLFGHADGTISSSQGEIVYKIAKSVESLISGDEGIIAATENGELVSVSGNSNESWKAEGQHVSTQASGFDGNHWCGSWGPSTGYV
;
A
#
# COMPACT_ATOMS: atom_id res chain seq x y z
N MET A 1 -2.55 -25.61 -8.69
CA MET A 1 -3.95 -25.98 -8.34
C MET A 1 -4.86 -24.84 -8.77
N ASP A 2 -6.15 -25.06 -9.04
CA ASP A 2 -7.09 -23.95 -9.20
C ASP A 2 -7.40 -23.36 -7.82
N LEU A 3 -7.19 -22.05 -7.64
CA LEU A 3 -7.41 -21.34 -6.39
C LEU A 3 -8.89 -21.40 -5.95
N ILE A 4 -9.82 -21.47 -6.90
CA ILE A 4 -11.26 -21.61 -6.61
C ILE A 4 -11.55 -22.96 -5.91
N GLN A 5 -10.78 -24.00 -6.22
CA GLN A 5 -10.90 -25.33 -5.61
C GLN A 5 -10.22 -25.46 -4.24
N ALA A 6 -9.45 -24.43 -3.83
CA ALA A 6 -8.85 -24.33 -2.50
C ALA A 6 -9.62 -23.36 -1.57
N ALA A 7 -10.55 -22.56 -2.10
CA ALA A 7 -11.32 -21.60 -1.32
C ALA A 7 -12.46 -22.28 -0.53
N TRP A 8 -12.49 -22.08 0.79
CA TRP A 8 -13.62 -22.54 1.62
C TRP A 8 -14.86 -21.64 1.52
N MET A 9 -14.65 -20.37 1.13
CA MET A 9 -15.66 -19.32 1.02
C MET A 9 -15.20 -18.30 -0.04
N ILE A 10 -16.15 -17.72 -0.77
CA ILE A 10 -15.91 -16.67 -1.77
C ILE A 10 -16.80 -15.46 -1.44
N ARG A 11 -16.21 -14.27 -1.37
CA ARG A 11 -16.93 -12.98 -1.22
C ARG A 11 -16.83 -12.24 -2.55
N ASP A 12 -17.95 -12.09 -3.26
CA ASP A 12 -17.95 -11.52 -4.62
C ASP A 12 -18.13 -9.99 -4.61
N LEU A 13 -17.06 -9.29 -4.98
CA LEU A 13 -17.10 -7.84 -5.18
C LEU A 13 -17.93 -7.45 -6.42
N GLY A 14 -18.05 -8.31 -7.43
CA GLY A 14 -18.74 -8.04 -8.70
C GLY A 14 -17.91 -7.25 -9.72
N GLN A 15 -16.70 -6.85 -9.35
CA GLN A 15 -15.72 -6.15 -10.19
C GLN A 15 -14.29 -6.56 -9.79
N PRO A 16 -13.25 -6.26 -10.60
CA PRO A 16 -11.86 -6.50 -10.20
C PRO A 16 -11.52 -5.76 -8.90
N VAL A 17 -10.91 -6.47 -7.95
CA VAL A 17 -10.43 -5.89 -6.68
C VAL A 17 -9.19 -5.04 -6.95
N SER A 18 -9.13 -3.85 -6.35
CA SER A 18 -7.96 -2.95 -6.36
C SER A 18 -7.41 -2.74 -4.95
N ALA A 19 -8.28 -2.67 -3.94
CA ALA A 19 -7.91 -2.52 -2.55
C ALA A 19 -8.66 -3.53 -1.67
N ILE A 20 -7.99 -4.05 -0.64
CA ILE A 20 -8.57 -4.95 0.36
C ILE A 20 -8.07 -4.60 1.75
N ASP A 21 -8.97 -4.66 2.72
CA ASP A 21 -8.69 -4.51 4.15
C ASP A 21 -9.40 -5.64 4.90
N ILE A 22 -8.68 -6.30 5.81
CA ILE A 22 -9.18 -7.42 6.60
C ILE A 22 -8.86 -7.17 8.07
N ASP A 23 -9.90 -7.20 8.92
CA ASP A 23 -9.75 -7.32 10.37
C ASP A 23 -10.37 -8.64 10.87
N GLU A 24 -10.18 -8.94 12.15
CA GLU A 24 -10.69 -10.15 12.82
C GLU A 24 -12.23 -10.29 12.79
N ASN A 25 -12.96 -9.22 12.45
CA ASN A 25 -14.42 -9.13 12.50
C ASN A 25 -15.07 -9.06 11.10
N SER A 26 -14.34 -8.62 10.07
CA SER A 26 -14.91 -8.25 8.78
C SER A 26 -13.89 -7.98 7.67
N VAL A 27 -14.28 -8.29 6.43
CA VAL A 27 -13.53 -7.94 5.20
C VAL A 27 -14.17 -6.72 4.55
N ILE A 28 -13.35 -5.78 4.10
CA ILE A 28 -13.75 -4.70 3.17
C ILE A 28 -12.96 -4.90 1.87
N ALA A 29 -13.63 -4.82 0.73
CA ALA A 29 -12.96 -4.77 -0.57
C ALA A 29 -13.48 -3.59 -1.40
N GLY A 30 -12.55 -2.90 -2.07
CA GLY A 30 -12.80 -1.89 -3.08
C GLY A 30 -12.22 -2.34 -4.42
N GLY A 31 -12.75 -1.79 -5.52
CA GLY A 31 -12.37 -2.22 -6.87
C GLY A 31 -12.30 -1.10 -7.89
N TRP A 32 -12.05 -1.50 -9.14
CA TRP A 32 -11.59 -0.64 -10.22
C TRP A 32 -12.58 0.43 -10.71
N ASP A 33 -13.89 0.20 -10.60
CA ASP A 33 -14.94 1.12 -11.06
C ASP A 33 -15.63 1.88 -9.89
N GLY A 34 -15.19 1.66 -8.64
CA GLY A 34 -15.63 2.41 -7.45
C GLY A 34 -16.47 1.67 -6.40
N LEU A 35 -17.03 0.50 -6.70
CA LEU A 35 -17.82 -0.30 -5.76
C LEU A 35 -17.00 -0.78 -4.56
N VAL A 36 -17.42 -0.39 -3.35
CA VAL A 36 -16.91 -0.87 -2.05
C VAL A 36 -17.96 -1.76 -1.39
N LYS A 37 -17.53 -2.91 -0.83
CA LYS A 37 -18.38 -3.82 -0.04
C LYS A 37 -17.72 -4.20 1.28
N LYS A 38 -18.54 -4.42 2.31
CA LYS A 38 -18.12 -4.95 3.61
C LYS A 38 -18.91 -6.22 3.95
N TRP A 39 -18.23 -7.25 4.45
CA TRP A 39 -18.82 -8.51 4.92
C TRP A 39 -18.40 -8.83 6.36
N ASN A 40 -19.23 -9.57 7.10
CA ASN A 40 -18.85 -10.16 8.39
C ASN A 40 -17.93 -11.39 8.22
N VAL A 41 -17.52 -12.02 9.33
CA VAL A 41 -16.74 -13.28 9.32
C VAL A 41 -17.48 -14.45 8.64
N ASP A 42 -18.80 -14.55 8.82
CA ASP A 42 -19.66 -15.62 8.30
C ASP A 42 -19.92 -15.53 6.77
N GLY A 43 -19.57 -14.40 6.15
CA GLY A 43 -19.68 -14.17 4.70
C GLY A 43 -20.93 -13.38 4.28
N ASP A 44 -21.78 -12.96 5.23
CA ASP A 44 -22.91 -12.08 4.95
C ASP A 44 -22.42 -10.68 4.53
N LEU A 45 -23.08 -10.12 3.51
CA LEU A 45 -22.87 -8.73 3.09
C LEU A 45 -23.52 -7.80 4.12
N LEU A 46 -22.71 -6.93 4.74
CA LEU A 46 -23.19 -5.92 5.69
C LEU A 46 -23.69 -4.67 4.96
N TRP A 47 -22.89 -4.17 4.00
CA TRP A 47 -23.28 -3.06 3.12
C TRP A 47 -22.46 -3.03 1.83
N SER A 48 -22.95 -2.25 0.86
CA SER A 48 -22.37 -2.05 -0.47
C SER A 48 -22.61 -0.61 -0.91
N ILE A 49 -21.61 0.09 -1.44
CA ILE A 49 -21.71 1.49 -1.87
C ILE A 49 -20.80 1.77 -3.08
N GLU A 50 -21.24 2.64 -3.97
CA GLU A 50 -20.47 3.07 -5.15
C GLU A 50 -19.74 4.39 -4.82
N CYS A 51 -18.42 4.43 -5.03
CA CYS A 51 -17.65 5.68 -5.03
C CYS A 51 -17.53 6.25 -6.47
N SER A 52 -16.60 7.17 -6.71
CA SER A 52 -16.52 7.91 -7.98
C SER A 52 -15.60 7.30 -9.03
N ASP A 53 -14.65 6.45 -8.62
CA ASP A 53 -13.53 5.94 -9.44
C ASP A 53 -12.79 4.81 -8.65
N ARG A 54 -11.73 4.22 -9.21
CA ARG A 54 -10.92 3.15 -8.60
C ARG A 54 -10.56 3.41 -7.14
N ILE A 55 -10.80 2.41 -6.29
CA ILE A 55 -10.41 2.44 -4.88
C ILE A 55 -8.93 2.06 -4.73
N GLU A 56 -8.08 2.99 -4.28
CA GLU A 56 -6.63 2.74 -4.14
C GLU A 56 -6.26 2.29 -2.72
N ALA A 57 -6.79 2.98 -1.70
CA ALA A 57 -6.53 2.70 -0.29
C ALA A 57 -7.82 2.68 0.53
N ILE A 58 -7.79 1.90 1.62
CA ILE A 58 -8.88 1.74 2.60
C ILE A 58 -8.28 1.99 3.99
N LEU A 59 -9.00 2.73 4.85
CA LEU A 59 -8.61 3.02 6.22
C LEU A 59 -9.84 2.92 7.15
N ARG A 60 -9.78 2.08 8.18
CA ARG A 60 -10.81 2.03 9.24
C ARG A 60 -10.58 3.11 10.29
N LEU A 61 -11.66 3.77 10.72
CA LEU A 61 -11.61 4.78 11.78
C LEU A 61 -12.94 4.90 12.55
N ASP A 62 -12.99 4.33 13.75
CA ASP A 62 -14.13 4.43 14.68
C ASP A 62 -15.49 4.15 13.99
N GLY A 63 -15.63 2.93 13.45
CA GLY A 63 -16.81 2.47 12.70
C GLY A 63 -16.89 2.96 11.25
N LYS A 64 -16.15 4.02 10.88
CA LYS A 64 -16.12 4.56 9.51
C LYS A 64 -15.07 3.85 8.67
N VAL A 65 -15.25 3.94 7.36
CA VAL A 65 -14.29 3.50 6.35
C VAL A 65 -13.96 4.70 5.47
N ILE A 66 -12.71 5.13 5.50
CA ILE A 66 -12.18 6.17 4.61
C ILE A 66 -11.57 5.47 3.39
N VAL A 67 -11.85 5.98 2.19
CA VAL A 67 -11.31 5.47 0.93
C VAL A 67 -10.77 6.58 0.05
N THR A 68 -9.70 6.29 -0.69
CA THR A 68 -9.32 7.07 -1.87
C THR A 68 -9.98 6.46 -3.10
N SER A 69 -10.44 7.31 -4.03
CA SER A 69 -11.35 6.99 -5.13
C SER A 69 -11.00 7.89 -6.32
N GLY A 70 -10.02 7.47 -7.13
CA GLY A 70 -9.47 8.29 -8.23
C GLY A 70 -8.97 9.65 -7.72
N LEU A 71 -9.61 10.75 -8.14
CA LEU A 71 -9.27 12.11 -7.68
C LEU A 71 -9.89 12.52 -6.32
N HIS A 72 -10.49 11.58 -5.56
CA HIS A 72 -11.28 11.91 -4.37
C HIS A 72 -10.86 11.12 -3.12
N ILE A 73 -11.18 11.68 -1.96
CA ILE A 73 -11.26 10.99 -0.67
C ILE A 73 -12.72 11.00 -0.19
N SER A 74 -13.23 9.85 0.28
CA SER A 74 -14.59 9.73 0.81
C SER A 74 -14.61 9.01 2.16
N CYS A 75 -15.58 9.38 2.99
CA CYS A 75 -15.85 8.75 4.29
C CYS A 75 -17.21 8.03 4.24
N ILE A 76 -17.20 6.73 4.51
CA ILE A 76 -18.36 5.83 4.51
C ILE A 76 -18.67 5.42 5.95
N SER A 77 -19.96 5.36 6.30
CA SER A 77 -20.45 4.80 7.56
C SER A 77 -21.70 3.97 7.29
N GLU A 78 -21.68 2.68 7.66
CA GLU A 78 -22.79 1.73 7.45
C GLU A 78 -23.42 1.73 6.03
N GLY A 79 -22.58 1.98 5.01
CA GLY A 79 -22.99 2.02 3.60
C GLY A 79 -23.29 3.42 3.05
N ASP A 80 -23.46 4.43 3.89
CA ASP A 80 -23.72 5.81 3.46
C ASP A 80 -22.44 6.65 3.40
N ILE A 81 -22.24 7.39 2.30
CA ILE A 81 -21.18 8.41 2.20
C ILE A 81 -21.54 9.61 3.07
N GLN A 82 -20.73 9.86 4.10
CA GLN A 82 -20.88 10.96 5.06
C GLN A 82 -20.33 12.27 4.51
N TRP A 83 -19.20 12.21 3.80
CA TRP A 83 -18.57 13.31 3.09
C TRP A 83 -17.62 12.80 2.01
N THR A 84 -17.37 13.65 1.01
CA THR A 84 -16.37 13.45 -0.05
C THR A 84 -15.63 14.77 -0.27
N SER A 85 -14.33 14.71 -0.52
CA SER A 85 -13.50 15.84 -0.93
C SER A 85 -12.70 15.49 -2.18
N ALA A 86 -12.54 16.47 -3.07
CA ALA A 86 -11.67 16.32 -4.25
C ALA A 86 -10.24 16.73 -3.90
N LEU A 87 -9.27 15.98 -4.42
CA LEU A 87 -7.84 16.28 -4.33
C LEU A 87 -7.35 16.80 -5.69
N GLU A 88 -6.16 17.41 -5.71
CA GLU A 88 -5.58 18.01 -6.93
C GLU A 88 -4.82 17.01 -7.82
N GLY A 89 -4.82 15.72 -7.47
CA GLY A 89 -4.22 14.63 -8.24
C GLY A 89 -4.84 13.28 -7.90
N SER A 90 -4.28 12.19 -8.44
CA SER A 90 -4.69 10.82 -8.11
C SER A 90 -4.47 10.57 -6.62
N ALA A 91 -5.49 10.13 -5.89
CA ALA A 91 -5.48 9.98 -4.44
C ALA A 91 -4.86 8.64 -4.05
N ASP A 92 -3.62 8.65 -3.54
CA ASP A 92 -2.80 7.43 -3.43
C ASP A 92 -2.99 6.70 -2.08
N LEU A 93 -2.46 7.27 -1.00
CA LEU A 93 -2.24 6.59 0.28
C LEU A 93 -3.12 7.19 1.39
N LEU A 94 -3.44 6.40 2.42
CA LEU A 94 -4.18 6.82 3.61
C LEU A 94 -3.49 6.39 4.91
N ALA A 95 -3.59 7.24 5.94
CA ALA A 95 -3.33 6.85 7.33
C ALA A 95 -4.15 7.71 8.31
N PHE A 96 -4.22 7.29 9.57
CA PHE A 96 -4.67 8.14 10.67
C PHE A 96 -3.45 8.55 11.51
N TYR A 97 -3.30 9.85 11.80
CA TYR A 97 -2.21 10.38 12.60
C TYR A 97 -2.58 11.69 13.29
N ASP A 98 -2.16 11.86 14.55
CA ASP A 98 -2.37 13.10 15.34
C ASP A 98 -3.82 13.64 15.29
N GLY A 99 -4.79 12.72 15.43
CA GLY A 99 -6.23 13.02 15.39
C GLY A 99 -6.80 13.32 14.00
N LYS A 100 -6.00 13.18 12.93
CA LYS A 100 -6.33 13.60 11.55
C LYS A 100 -6.29 12.42 10.60
N ILE A 101 -7.17 12.46 9.62
CA ILE A 101 -7.08 11.61 8.42
C ILE A 101 -6.01 12.24 7.53
N ILE A 102 -5.00 11.44 7.17
CA ILE A 102 -3.93 11.81 6.24
C ILE A 102 -4.22 11.13 4.91
N ALA A 103 -4.13 11.88 3.82
CA ALA A 103 -4.14 11.35 2.46
C ALA A 103 -3.00 11.93 1.64
N THR A 104 -2.54 11.22 0.61
CA THR A 104 -1.67 11.81 -0.43
C THR A 104 -2.39 11.90 -1.76
N SER A 105 -1.99 12.85 -2.60
CA SER A 105 -2.35 12.85 -4.01
C SER A 105 -1.17 13.22 -4.91
N SER A 106 -1.10 12.61 -6.08
CA SER A 106 0.01 12.79 -7.03
C SER A 106 -0.48 13.09 -8.46
N VAL A 107 0.19 14.02 -9.15
CA VAL A 107 -0.06 14.37 -10.55
C VAL A 107 1.04 13.77 -11.43
N TYR A 108 0.65 12.91 -12.37
CA TYR A 108 1.56 12.31 -13.34
C TYR A 108 1.65 13.16 -14.61
N ASP A 109 2.87 13.56 -14.98
CA ASP A 109 3.12 14.31 -16.21
C ASP A 109 3.48 13.32 -17.35
N ILE A 110 2.66 13.31 -18.39
CA ILE A 110 2.80 12.37 -19.52
C ILE A 110 3.94 12.79 -20.48
N GLU A 111 4.33 14.06 -20.52
CA GLU A 111 5.42 14.55 -21.38
C GLU A 111 6.80 14.24 -20.76
N HIS A 112 6.89 14.28 -19.42
CA HIS A 112 8.11 14.00 -18.66
C HIS A 112 8.20 12.53 -18.21
N GLY A 113 7.07 11.84 -18.08
CA GLY A 113 6.99 10.43 -17.70
C GLY A 113 7.17 10.16 -16.20
N ASP A 114 6.99 11.17 -15.34
CA ASP A 114 7.21 11.11 -13.90
C ASP A 114 6.12 11.88 -13.12
N PHE A 115 6.09 11.74 -11.79
CA PHE A 115 5.20 12.51 -10.93
C PHE A 115 5.86 13.84 -10.53
N MET A 116 5.28 14.96 -10.96
CA MET A 116 5.90 16.29 -10.87
C MET A 116 5.32 17.18 -9.76
N GLU A 117 4.06 16.96 -9.38
CA GLU A 117 3.40 17.67 -8.28
C GLU A 117 2.70 16.66 -7.38
N SER A 118 2.82 16.83 -6.06
CA SER A 118 2.17 15.98 -5.07
C SER A 118 1.80 16.75 -3.81
N ALA A 119 0.88 16.20 -3.03
CA ALA A 119 0.39 16.86 -1.82
C ALA A 119 0.05 15.86 -0.71
N VAL A 120 0.27 16.29 0.54
CA VAL A 120 -0.20 15.62 1.76
C VAL A 120 -1.37 16.43 2.32
N TRP A 121 -2.52 15.78 2.50
CA TRP A 121 -3.77 16.39 2.91
C TRP A 121 -4.12 15.96 4.33
N HIS A 122 -4.44 16.93 5.19
CA HIS A 122 -4.86 16.67 6.56
C HIS A 122 -6.34 17.04 6.71
N PHE A 123 -7.19 16.05 6.94
CA PHE A 123 -8.62 16.23 7.18
C PHE A 123 -8.98 15.94 8.65
N SER A 124 -9.99 16.65 9.16
CA SER A 124 -10.69 16.25 10.38
C SER A 124 -11.54 15.00 10.12
N VAL A 125 -11.91 14.26 11.17
CA VAL A 125 -12.82 13.10 11.04
C VAL A 125 -14.20 13.49 10.46
N ALA A 126 -14.57 14.77 10.57
CA ALA A 126 -15.78 15.35 9.97
C ALA A 126 -15.61 15.81 8.51
N GLY A 127 -14.44 15.62 7.90
CA GLY A 127 -14.17 15.97 6.49
C GLY A 127 -13.71 17.40 6.25
N GLU A 128 -13.45 18.17 7.31
CA GLU A 128 -12.93 19.54 7.18
C GLU A 128 -11.43 19.49 6.81
N LEU A 129 -11.05 20.21 5.77
CA LEU A 129 -9.64 20.36 5.38
C LEU A 129 -8.90 21.27 6.38
N ILE A 130 -7.84 20.75 7.02
CA ILE A 130 -7.05 21.44 8.05
C ILE A 130 -5.76 22.02 7.45
N LYS A 131 -5.06 21.25 6.61
CA LYS A 131 -3.74 21.60 6.04
C LYS A 131 -3.53 20.88 4.72
N ILE A 132 -2.79 21.49 3.81
CA ILE A 132 -2.16 20.84 2.67
C ILE A 132 -0.66 21.15 2.74
N ASP A 133 0.20 20.13 2.70
CA ASP A 133 1.63 20.28 2.40
C ASP A 133 1.89 19.88 0.95
N ARG A 134 2.86 20.54 0.30
CA ARG A 134 3.22 20.28 -1.10
C ARG A 134 4.57 19.59 -1.18
N LEU A 135 4.66 18.65 -2.11
CA LEU A 135 5.85 17.86 -2.42
C LEU A 135 6.13 17.94 -3.92
N ASP A 136 7.40 17.95 -4.28
CA ASP A 136 7.85 17.91 -5.67
C ASP A 136 8.00 16.45 -6.17
N GLU A 137 7.59 15.49 -5.34
CA GLU A 137 7.75 14.05 -5.52
C GLU A 137 6.56 13.25 -4.98
N ARG A 138 6.18 12.16 -5.66
CA ARG A 138 5.18 11.19 -5.16
C ARG A 138 5.71 10.42 -3.94
N PRO A 139 4.93 10.33 -2.84
CA PRO A 139 5.16 9.35 -1.80
C PRO A 139 4.76 7.94 -2.28
N TRP A 140 5.66 6.98 -2.13
CA TRP A 140 5.45 5.57 -2.51
C TRP A 140 5.17 4.65 -1.31
N PHE A 141 5.28 5.17 -0.09
CA PHE A 141 4.95 4.47 1.14
C PHE A 141 4.50 5.45 2.23
N MET A 142 3.55 5.03 3.08
CA MET A 142 3.13 5.76 4.28
C MET A 142 3.02 4.81 5.47
N ASP A 143 3.51 5.25 6.64
CA ASP A 143 3.21 4.65 7.95
C ASP A 143 2.93 5.78 8.96
N SER A 144 2.14 5.51 10.00
CA SER A 144 1.90 6.46 11.10
C SER A 144 2.21 5.92 12.50
N THR A 145 2.70 4.68 12.61
CA THR A 145 2.90 3.97 13.89
C THR A 145 4.13 4.47 14.65
N LEU A 146 5.16 4.95 13.94
CA LEU A 146 6.40 5.50 14.50
C LEU A 146 6.48 7.03 14.33
N GLY A 147 5.34 7.69 14.16
CA GLY A 147 5.21 9.03 13.58
C GLY A 147 4.81 8.96 12.10
N LEU A 148 4.34 10.08 11.53
CA LEU A 148 3.98 10.10 10.10
C LEU A 148 5.24 10.04 9.24
N ILE A 149 5.43 8.90 8.58
CA ILE A 149 6.56 8.57 7.70
C ILE A 149 6.04 8.51 6.26
N LEU A 150 6.78 9.14 5.33
CA LEU A 150 6.50 9.11 3.89
C LEU A 150 7.78 8.74 3.12
N GLY A 151 7.81 7.58 2.47
CA GLY A 151 8.92 7.18 1.60
C GLY A 151 8.83 7.88 0.23
N LEU A 152 9.87 8.57 -0.21
CA LEU A 152 9.79 9.52 -1.33
C LEU A 152 10.38 9.00 -2.65
N GLY A 153 9.71 9.37 -3.74
CA GLY A 153 10.22 9.25 -5.11
C GLY A 153 11.25 10.32 -5.47
N ARG A 154 11.51 10.46 -6.78
CA ARG A 154 12.31 11.57 -7.35
C ARG A 154 11.51 12.88 -7.30
N PRO A 155 12.16 14.05 -7.12
CA PRO A 155 13.60 14.26 -7.13
C PRO A 155 14.34 14.11 -5.79
N LYS A 156 13.71 14.32 -4.62
CA LYS A 156 14.48 14.34 -3.33
C LYS A 156 14.91 12.98 -2.81
N CYS A 157 14.17 11.90 -3.14
CA CYS A 157 14.38 10.57 -2.55
C CYS A 157 14.39 10.60 -1.00
N GLY A 158 14.85 9.52 -0.36
CA GLY A 158 14.84 9.42 1.10
C GLY A 158 13.43 9.27 1.68
N PHE A 159 13.20 9.82 2.87
CA PHE A 159 11.87 9.84 3.49
C PHE A 159 11.60 11.13 4.28
N LEU A 160 10.33 11.48 4.47
CA LEU A 160 9.91 12.42 5.51
C LEU A 160 9.55 11.65 6.77
N ILE A 161 9.86 12.22 7.94
CA ILE A 161 9.27 11.83 9.23
C ILE A 161 8.83 13.09 9.98
N ASN A 162 7.52 13.22 10.23
CA ASN A 162 6.90 14.40 10.84
C ASN A 162 7.36 15.71 10.16
N GLU A 163 7.09 15.83 8.86
CA GLU A 163 7.43 16.97 7.98
C GLU A 163 8.95 17.19 7.76
N LYS A 164 9.83 16.38 8.35
CA LYS A 164 11.29 16.53 8.25
C LYS A 164 11.91 15.47 7.35
N HIS A 165 12.57 15.91 6.28
CA HIS A 165 13.32 15.03 5.38
C HIS A 165 14.51 14.36 6.06
N ARG A 166 14.82 13.16 5.59
CA ARG A 166 15.92 12.28 5.99
C ARG A 166 16.44 11.54 4.77
N ASP A 167 17.76 11.58 4.61
CA ASP A 167 18.48 10.79 3.62
C ASP A 167 18.40 9.29 3.94
N LEU A 168 18.52 8.45 2.91
CA LEU A 168 18.66 7.00 3.00
C LEU A 168 20.02 6.60 2.39
N PRO A 169 20.56 5.39 2.65
CA PRO A 169 21.89 4.99 2.19
C PRO A 169 22.01 4.73 0.67
N THR A 170 21.03 5.15 -0.13
CA THR A 170 21.10 5.23 -1.59
C THR A 170 20.33 6.48 -2.06
N GLU A 171 20.84 7.13 -3.10
CA GLU A 171 20.17 8.24 -3.82
C GLU A 171 18.97 7.75 -4.68
N SER A 172 18.72 6.44 -4.70
CA SER A 172 17.62 5.83 -5.45
C SER A 172 16.26 6.11 -4.80
N PRO A 173 15.21 6.46 -5.58
CA PRO A 173 13.88 6.71 -5.04
C PRO A 173 13.31 5.48 -4.33
N VAL A 174 12.51 5.72 -3.30
CA VAL A 174 11.67 4.69 -2.67
C VAL A 174 10.57 4.31 -3.65
N THR A 175 10.35 3.00 -3.79
CA THR A 175 9.30 2.39 -4.63
C THR A 175 8.26 1.64 -3.82
N CYS A 176 8.62 1.15 -2.63
CA CYS A 176 7.71 0.56 -1.65
C CYS A 176 8.28 0.64 -0.23
N GLY A 177 7.51 0.23 0.79
CA GLY A 177 8.01 0.16 2.16
C GLY A 177 7.20 -0.80 3.04
N LEU A 178 7.71 -1.03 4.25
CA LEU A 178 7.18 -1.98 5.21
C LEU A 178 7.47 -1.55 6.66
N LYS A 179 6.44 -1.51 7.51
CA LYS A 179 6.59 -1.40 8.98
C LYS A 179 6.98 -2.78 9.53
N HIS A 180 8.21 -2.94 10.03
CA HIS A 180 8.74 -4.22 10.50
C HIS A 180 9.38 -4.07 11.88
N GLY A 181 8.71 -4.57 12.92
CA GLY A 181 9.11 -4.33 14.31
C GLY A 181 9.16 -2.84 14.65
N GLU A 182 10.23 -2.39 15.28
CA GLU A 182 10.45 -0.98 15.67
C GLU A 182 11.18 -0.15 14.59
N LYS A 183 11.03 -0.52 13.31
CA LYS A 183 11.56 0.23 12.17
C LYS A 183 10.65 0.21 10.96
N VAL A 184 10.82 1.20 10.09
CA VAL A 184 10.34 1.13 8.70
C VAL A 184 11.50 0.67 7.81
N LEU A 185 11.17 -0.15 6.82
CA LEU A 185 12.05 -0.57 5.75
C LEU A 185 11.55 0.02 4.43
N PHE A 186 12.48 0.39 3.55
CA PHE A 186 12.18 0.96 2.24
C PHE A 186 12.79 0.10 1.14
N GLY A 187 11.99 -0.23 0.13
CA GLY A 187 12.46 -0.80 -1.13
C GLY A 187 12.74 0.33 -2.12
N HIS A 188 13.80 0.19 -2.92
CA HIS A 188 14.27 1.22 -3.84
C HIS A 188 14.34 0.74 -5.29
N ALA A 189 14.25 1.69 -6.23
CA ALA A 189 14.32 1.42 -7.67
C ALA A 189 15.66 0.81 -8.14
N ASP A 190 16.74 1.00 -7.39
CA ASP A 190 18.06 0.40 -7.67
C ASP A 190 18.21 -1.01 -7.08
N GLY A 191 17.20 -1.56 -6.41
CA GLY A 191 17.23 -2.85 -5.73
C GLY A 191 17.77 -2.83 -4.29
N THR A 192 18.01 -1.67 -3.70
CA THR A 192 18.35 -1.56 -2.27
C THR A 192 17.13 -1.85 -1.40
N ILE A 193 17.33 -2.52 -0.27
CA ILE A 193 16.40 -2.51 0.86
C ILE A 193 17.12 -1.79 2.01
N SER A 194 16.58 -0.67 2.48
CA SER A 194 17.17 0.15 3.55
C SER A 194 16.26 0.23 4.78
N SER A 195 16.80 0.68 5.92
CA SER A 195 16.04 0.97 7.14
C SER A 195 15.90 2.47 7.39
N SER A 196 14.86 2.85 8.13
CA SER A 196 14.70 4.20 8.69
C SER A 196 15.77 4.60 9.72
N GLN A 197 16.71 3.71 10.07
CA GLN A 197 17.94 4.02 10.80
C GLN A 197 19.12 4.42 9.89
N GLY A 198 18.98 4.34 8.56
CA GLY A 198 20.04 4.64 7.59
C GLY A 198 20.93 3.43 7.23
N GLU A 199 20.49 2.21 7.54
CA GLU A 199 21.24 0.98 7.26
C GLU A 199 20.81 0.36 5.92
N ILE A 200 21.73 -0.28 5.19
CA ILE A 200 21.37 -1.20 4.10
C ILE A 200 21.09 -2.56 4.73
N VAL A 201 19.86 -3.06 4.58
CA VAL A 201 19.43 -4.37 5.08
C VAL A 201 19.76 -5.47 4.07
N TYR A 202 19.54 -5.22 2.78
CA TYR A 202 19.89 -6.13 1.70
C TYR A 202 20.05 -5.38 0.35
N LYS A 203 20.59 -6.07 -0.66
CA LYS A 203 20.73 -5.53 -2.03
C LYS A 203 20.37 -6.61 -3.06
N ILE A 204 19.30 -6.37 -3.81
CA ILE A 204 18.88 -7.15 -4.98
C ILE A 204 19.39 -6.42 -6.24
N ALA A 205 19.48 -7.13 -7.38
CA ALA A 205 19.95 -6.58 -8.65
C ALA A 205 18.92 -5.69 -9.40
N LYS A 206 17.72 -5.55 -8.84
CA LYS A 206 16.50 -5.14 -9.55
C LYS A 206 15.55 -4.37 -8.62
N SER A 207 14.79 -3.40 -9.17
CA SER A 207 13.84 -2.55 -8.44
C SER A 207 12.95 -3.37 -7.51
N VAL A 208 12.75 -2.91 -6.27
CA VAL A 208 11.93 -3.58 -5.26
C VAL A 208 10.51 -3.01 -5.30
N GLU A 209 9.56 -3.78 -5.81
CA GLU A 209 8.17 -3.32 -6.03
C GLU A 209 7.27 -3.56 -4.81
N SER A 210 7.58 -4.57 -3.97
CA SER A 210 6.89 -4.75 -2.69
C SER A 210 7.74 -5.47 -1.64
N LEU A 211 7.42 -5.18 -0.37
CA LEU A 211 8.03 -5.78 0.82
C LEU A 211 6.93 -6.27 1.78
N ILE A 212 7.07 -7.48 2.31
CA ILE A 212 6.21 -8.01 3.38
C ILE A 212 7.05 -8.63 4.50
N SER A 213 6.47 -8.76 5.71
CA SER A 213 7.09 -9.48 6.81
C SER A 213 6.83 -10.98 6.69
N GLY A 214 7.88 -11.79 6.73
CA GLY A 214 7.81 -13.26 6.85
C GLY A 214 8.30 -13.73 8.21
N ASP A 215 8.08 -15.00 8.53
CA ASP A 215 8.30 -15.56 9.88
C ASP A 215 9.73 -15.35 10.43
N GLU A 216 10.76 -15.41 9.57
CA GLU A 216 12.17 -15.22 9.95
C GLU A 216 12.76 -13.85 9.54
N GLY A 217 11.97 -12.94 8.95
CA GLY A 217 12.46 -11.65 8.44
C GLY A 217 11.51 -10.98 7.44
N ILE A 218 12.00 -10.73 6.22
CA ILE A 218 11.25 -10.03 5.16
C ILE A 218 11.27 -10.82 3.84
N ILE A 219 10.26 -10.58 3.01
CA ILE A 219 10.19 -11.10 1.64
C ILE A 219 9.99 -9.92 0.69
N ALA A 220 10.84 -9.85 -0.33
CA ALA A 220 10.89 -8.79 -1.32
C ALA A 220 10.54 -9.32 -2.71
N ALA A 221 9.73 -8.58 -3.46
CA ALA A 221 9.42 -8.86 -4.87
C ALA A 221 9.96 -7.76 -5.78
N THR A 222 10.45 -8.12 -6.97
CA THR A 222 11.08 -7.18 -7.90
C THR A 222 10.31 -6.93 -9.20
N GLU A 223 10.72 -5.89 -9.93
CA GLU A 223 10.18 -5.52 -11.26
C GLU A 223 10.12 -6.71 -12.24
N ASN A 224 11.08 -7.62 -12.18
CA ASN A 224 11.23 -8.77 -13.06
C ASN A 224 10.61 -10.06 -12.51
N GLY A 225 9.94 -10.02 -11.34
CA GLY A 225 9.32 -11.19 -10.74
C GLY A 225 10.28 -12.19 -10.10
N GLU A 226 11.44 -11.75 -9.61
CA GLU A 226 12.12 -12.54 -8.58
C GLU A 226 11.58 -12.21 -7.18
N LEU A 227 11.56 -13.23 -6.34
CA LEU A 227 11.18 -13.17 -4.93
C LEU A 227 12.38 -13.57 -4.09
N VAL A 228 12.75 -12.75 -3.11
CA VAL A 228 13.89 -13.00 -2.23
C VAL A 228 13.43 -12.87 -0.79
N SER A 229 13.60 -13.94 -0.02
CA SER A 229 13.42 -13.94 1.44
C SER A 229 14.75 -13.66 2.12
N VAL A 230 14.76 -12.67 3.01
CA VAL A 230 15.95 -12.24 3.76
C VAL A 230 15.63 -12.36 5.25
N SER A 231 16.39 -13.21 5.95
CA SER A 231 16.24 -13.40 7.39
C SER A 231 16.77 -12.19 8.18
N GLY A 232 16.35 -12.04 9.43
CA GLY A 232 16.68 -10.90 10.30
C GLY A 232 18.17 -10.64 10.59
N ASN A 233 19.08 -11.47 10.06
CA ASN A 233 20.53 -11.31 10.07
C ASN A 233 21.13 -10.89 8.71
N SER A 234 20.29 -10.43 7.77
CA SER A 234 20.64 -9.98 6.41
C SER A 234 21.19 -11.06 5.47
N ASN A 235 20.94 -12.35 5.73
CA ASN A 235 21.24 -13.44 4.78
C ASN A 235 20.01 -13.84 3.97
N GLU A 236 20.22 -14.24 2.71
CA GLU A 236 19.22 -14.88 1.88
C GLU A 236 18.80 -16.23 2.51
N SER A 237 17.50 -16.39 2.73
CA SER A 237 16.91 -17.63 3.24
C SER A 237 16.42 -18.52 2.09
N TRP A 238 15.83 -17.90 1.06
CA TRP A 238 15.48 -18.52 -0.21
C TRP A 238 15.27 -17.46 -1.29
N LYS A 239 15.42 -17.85 -2.56
CA LYS A 239 15.03 -17.07 -3.75
C LYS A 239 14.17 -17.93 -4.70
N ALA A 240 13.21 -17.29 -5.35
CA ALA A 240 12.46 -17.83 -6.49
C ALA A 240 12.46 -16.85 -7.68
N GLU A 241 12.23 -17.34 -8.89
CA GLU A 241 12.11 -16.54 -10.12
C GLU A 241 10.82 -16.90 -10.86
N GLY A 242 10.08 -15.91 -11.37
CA GLY A 242 8.76 -16.11 -11.96
C GLY A 242 8.36 -15.03 -12.96
N GLN A 243 7.06 -14.70 -13.00
CA GLN A 243 6.52 -13.53 -13.70
C GLN A 243 6.36 -12.36 -12.73
N HIS A 244 6.22 -11.15 -13.26
CA HIS A 244 6.03 -9.93 -12.46
C HIS A 244 4.93 -10.11 -11.40
N VAL A 245 5.31 -9.92 -10.14
CA VAL A 245 4.47 -10.15 -8.96
C VAL A 245 3.54 -8.96 -8.75
N SER A 246 2.23 -9.21 -8.87
CA SER A 246 1.19 -8.17 -8.73
C SER A 246 0.72 -7.95 -7.30
N THR A 247 0.92 -8.96 -6.43
CA THR A 247 0.63 -8.89 -4.99
C THR A 247 1.32 -10.06 -4.28
N GLN A 248 1.60 -9.93 -2.99
CA GLN A 248 2.16 -11.00 -2.17
C GLN A 248 1.67 -10.95 -0.72
N ALA A 249 1.59 -12.12 -0.09
CA ALA A 249 1.22 -12.29 1.31
C ALA A 249 1.96 -13.47 1.94
N SER A 250 2.17 -13.40 3.25
CA SER A 250 2.63 -14.53 4.05
C SER A 250 1.44 -15.46 4.31
N GLY A 251 1.61 -16.75 4.00
CA GLY A 251 0.60 -17.79 4.21
C GLY A 251 0.68 -18.40 5.61
N PHE A 252 0.05 -19.56 5.77
CA PHE A 252 0.21 -20.41 6.96
C PHE A 252 1.44 -21.32 6.85
N ASP A 253 1.94 -21.83 7.97
CA ASP A 253 3.01 -22.83 8.06
C ASP A 253 4.30 -22.47 7.27
N GLY A 254 4.70 -21.19 7.30
CA GLY A 254 5.89 -20.68 6.61
C GLY A 254 5.78 -20.55 5.08
N ASN A 255 4.60 -20.80 4.50
CA ASN A 255 4.38 -20.65 3.06
C ASN A 255 4.34 -19.17 2.64
N HIS A 256 4.77 -18.87 1.42
CA HIS A 256 4.63 -17.57 0.78
C HIS A 256 3.67 -17.65 -0.42
N TRP A 257 2.77 -16.68 -0.54
CA TRP A 257 1.78 -16.62 -1.62
C TRP A 257 2.01 -15.36 -2.47
N CYS A 258 2.06 -15.52 -3.80
CA CYS A 258 2.17 -14.41 -4.73
C CYS A 258 1.12 -14.51 -5.86
N GLY A 259 0.54 -13.37 -6.21
CA GLY A 259 -0.14 -13.17 -7.49
C GLY A 259 0.85 -12.70 -8.55
N SER A 260 0.69 -13.13 -9.79
CA SER A 260 1.49 -12.63 -10.92
C SER A 260 0.66 -12.55 -12.20
N TRP A 261 1.03 -11.66 -13.11
CA TRP A 261 0.34 -11.47 -14.39
C TRP A 261 0.71 -12.54 -15.43
N GLY A 262 0.29 -13.79 -15.17
CA GLY A 262 0.41 -14.92 -16.09
C GLY A 262 -0.94 -15.66 -16.27
N PRO A 263 -0.98 -16.73 -17.09
CA PRO A 263 -2.05 -17.71 -16.97
C PRO A 263 -2.06 -18.28 -15.55
N SER A 264 -3.23 -18.69 -15.05
CA SER A 264 -3.49 -18.98 -13.62
C SER A 264 -2.84 -20.28 -13.09
N THR A 265 -1.52 -20.34 -13.12
CA THR A 265 -0.68 -21.41 -12.57
C THR A 265 -0.09 -20.99 -11.24
N GLY A 266 -0.81 -21.27 -10.14
CA GLY A 266 -0.20 -21.25 -8.81
C GLY A 266 0.87 -22.35 -8.72
N TYR A 267 2.13 -21.93 -8.52
CA TYR A 267 3.24 -22.80 -8.16
C TYR A 267 3.17 -23.12 -6.66
N VAL A 268 3.67 -24.30 -6.28
CA VAL A 268 3.76 -24.85 -4.92
C VAL A 268 5.12 -25.52 -4.79
#